data_AF-A0A954V6Y8-F1
#
_entry.id   AF-A0A954V6Y8-F1
#
_cell.length_a   1.000
_cell.length_b   1.000
_cell.length_c   1.000
_cell.angle_alpha   90.00
_cell.angle_beta   90.00
_cell.angle_gamma   90.00
#
_symmetry.space_group_name_H-M   'P 1'
#
loop_
_entity.id
_entity.type
_entity.pdbx_description
1 polymer ?
#
loop_
_entity_poly.entity_id
_entity_poly.type
_entity_poly.pdbx_seq_one_letter_code
_entity_poly.pdbx_strand_id
1 'polypeptide(L)' 'MTHTPKAKPPQKETSARLTYDDKQIDFPVLVGTENEHGLDIGRLLSDTGLITLDHGYVNTGHTESAITY' A
#
# COMPACT_ATOMS: atom_id res chain seq x y z
N MET A 1 -13.36 -26.34 -8.14
CA MET A 1 -11.94 -25.94 -8.24
C MET A 1 -11.65 -25.02 -7.07
N THR A 2 -11.05 -25.56 -6.01
CA THR A 2 -10.71 -24.80 -4.80
C THR A 2 -9.54 -23.86 -5.12
N HIS A 3 -9.79 -22.56 -5.21
CA HIS A 3 -8.72 -21.58 -5.14
C HIS A 3 -8.25 -21.50 -3.70
N THR A 4 -7.18 -22.25 -3.41
CA THR A 4 -6.36 -22.05 -2.23
C THR A 4 -5.77 -20.64 -2.32
N PRO A 5 -5.98 -19.73 -1.35
CA PRO A 5 -5.21 -18.50 -1.30
C PRO A 5 -3.76 -18.92 -1.06
N LYS A 6 -2.90 -18.68 -2.06
CA LYS A 6 -1.45 -18.83 -1.88
C LYS A 6 -1.05 -17.89 -0.75
N ALA A 7 -0.41 -18.41 0.29
CA ALA A 7 0.17 -17.61 1.35
C ALA A 7 1.10 -16.56 0.72
N LYS A 8 0.88 -15.28 1.07
CA LYS A 8 1.73 -14.17 0.64
C LYS A 8 3.17 -14.51 1.07
N PRO A 9 4.14 -14.59 0.14
CA PRO A 9 5.52 -14.89 0.48
C PRO A 9 6.03 -13.84 1.48
N PRO A 10 6.98 -14.18 2.38
CA PRO A 10 7.47 -13.25 3.38
C PRO A 10 8.21 -12.12 2.66
N GLN A 11 7.52 -11.00 2.41
CA GLN A 11 8.10 -9.82 1.76
C GLN A 11 8.97 -9.10 2.79
N LYS A 12 10.22 -8.88 2.40
CA LYS A 12 11.22 -8.06 3.10
C LYS A 12 10.56 -6.77 3.61
N GLU A 13 10.60 -6.54 4.92
CA GLU A 13 9.95 -5.44 5.63
C GLU A 13 10.51 -4.07 5.19
N THR A 14 10.12 -3.61 4.01
CA THR A 14 10.42 -2.26 3.56
C THR A 14 9.26 -1.40 3.97
N SER A 15 9.52 -0.39 4.78
CA SER A 15 8.53 0.60 5.19
C SER A 15 8.91 1.97 4.65
N ALA A 16 7.90 2.82 4.42
CA ALA A 16 8.07 4.23 4.16
C ALA A 16 7.60 5.02 5.37
N ARG A 17 8.35 6.03 5.77
CA ARG A 17 8.01 6.89 6.90
C ARG A 17 7.32 8.16 6.43
N LEU A 18 6.17 8.46 7.03
CA LEU A 18 5.55 9.77 6.96
C LEU A 18 5.80 10.52 8.26
N THR A 19 6.31 11.74 8.14
CA THR A 19 6.40 12.70 9.25
C THR A 19 5.42 13.84 8.99
N TYR A 20 4.52 14.10 9.92
CA TYR A 20 3.56 15.19 9.84
C TYR A 20 3.25 15.71 11.25
N ASP A 21 3.44 17.02 11.47
CA ASP A 21 3.50 17.64 12.79
C ASP A 21 4.45 16.85 13.73
N ASP A 22 3.96 16.47 14.92
CA ASP A 22 4.70 15.67 15.91
C ASP A 22 4.53 14.16 15.74
N LYS A 23 3.90 13.71 14.64
CA LYS A 23 3.64 12.29 14.36
C LYS A 23 4.65 11.72 13.37
N GLN A 24 5.12 10.52 13.65
CA GLN A 24 5.88 9.68 12.72
C GLN A 24 5.19 8.33 12.61
N ILE A 25 4.83 7.93 11.39
CA ILE A 25 4.15 6.66 11.13
C ILE A 25 4.87 5.97 9.98
N ASP A 26 5.14 4.68 10.17
CA ASP A 26 5.71 3.82 9.15
C ASP A 26 4.58 3.06 8.46
N PHE A 27 4.53 3.17 7.13
CA PHE A 27 3.59 2.46 6.27
C PHE A 27 4.30 1.29 5.58
N PRO A 28 3.69 0.10 5.50
CA PRO A 28 4.23 -1.00 4.71
C PRO A 28 4.37 -0.62 3.24
N VAL A 29 5.47 -1.05 2.61
CA VAL A 29 5.64 -0.98 1.16
C VAL A 29 5.29 -2.34 0.56
N LEU A 30 4.33 -2.34 -0.37
CA LEU A 30 3.97 -3.49 -1.18
C LEU A 30 4.69 -3.38 -2.52
N VAL A 31 5.19 -4.51 -3.02
CA VAL A 31 5.80 -4.59 -4.36
C VAL A 31 4.90 -5.43 -5.24
N GLY A 32 4.44 -4.85 -6.35
CA GLY A 32 3.63 -5.51 -7.36
C GLY A 32 4.47 -6.28 -8.39
N THR A 33 3.81 -6.88 -9.37
CA THR A 33 4.43 -7.82 -10.30
C THR A 33 5.28 -7.14 -11.38
N GLU A 34 5.05 -5.86 -11.64
CA GLU A 34 5.84 -5.02 -12.56
C GLU A 34 6.88 -4.18 -11.82
N ASN A 35 7.19 -4.57 -10.57
CA ASN A 35 8.14 -3.89 -9.69
C ASN A 35 7.72 -2.46 -9.32
N GLU A 36 6.42 -2.22 -9.28
CA GLU A 36 5.77 -1.03 -8.73
C GLU A 36 5.76 -1.10 -7.19
N HIS A 37 6.11 0.01 -6.54
CA HIS A 37 6.13 0.12 -5.09
C HIS A 37 4.92 0.93 -4.62
N GLY A 38 3.99 0.28 -3.93
CA GLY A 38 2.80 0.90 -3.36
C GLY A 38 2.91 1.07 -1.84
N LEU A 39 2.37 2.16 -1.31
CA LEU A 39 2.24 2.36 0.13
C LEU A 39 0.86 1.87 0.58
N ASP A 40 0.82 0.97 1.57
CA ASP A 40 -0.43 0.64 2.25
C ASP A 40 -0.79 1.77 3.22
N ILE A 41 -1.66 2.67 2.75
CA ILE A 41 -2.13 3.84 3.50
C ILE A 41 -3.44 3.59 4.26
N GLY A 42 -3.85 2.32 4.48
CA GLY A 42 -5.14 1.98 5.11
C GLY A 42 -5.33 2.60 6.52
N ARG A 43 -4.23 2.98 7.18
CA ARG A 43 -4.22 3.63 8.50
C ARG A 43 -3.96 5.14 8.47
N LEU A 44 -3.80 5.75 7.30
CA LEU A 44 -3.42 7.16 7.18
C LEU A 44 -4.41 8.06 7.91
N LEU A 45 -5.70 7.96 7.59
CA LEU A 45 -6.73 8.81 8.18
C LEU A 45 -6.87 8.59 9.69
N SER A 46 -6.88 7.34 10.16
CA SER A 46 -7.03 7.03 11.59
C SER A 46 -5.86 7.53 12.43
N ASP A 47 -4.64 7.44 11.90
CA ASP A 47 -3.43 7.69 12.67
C ASP A 47 -3.01 9.17 12.56
N THR A 48 -3.24 9.81 11.41
CA THR A 48 -2.82 11.20 11.14
C THR A 48 -3.96 12.21 11.09
N GLY A 49 -5.17 11.81 10.69
CA GLY A 49 -6.23 12.73 10.28
C GLY A 49 -6.10 13.25 8.84
N LEU A 50 -5.09 12.79 8.09
CA LEU A 50 -4.86 13.18 6.70
C LEU A 50 -5.66 12.31 5.71
N ILE A 51 -5.96 12.91 4.57
CA ILE A 51 -6.37 12.20 3.35
C ILE A 51 -5.32 12.42 2.27
N THR A 52 -5.24 11.50 1.31
CA THR A 52 -4.52 11.74 0.06
C THR A 52 -5.44 12.47 -0.92
N LEU A 53 -4.87 13.42 -1.66
CA LEU A 53 -5.53 14.02 -2.81
C LEU A 53 -4.82 13.51 -4.07
N ASP A 54 -5.49 12.63 -4.80
CA ASP A 54 -4.96 12.03 -6.04
C ASP A 54 -6.00 12.21 -7.15
N HIS A 55 -5.86 13.30 -7.91
CA HIS A 55 -6.81 13.64 -8.94
C HIS A 55 -6.83 12.57 -10.04
N GLY A 56 -7.97 11.92 -10.20
CA GLY A 56 -8.13 10.84 -11.17
C GLY A 56 -7.52 9.50 -10.74
N TYR A 57 -7.11 9.34 -9.47
CA TYR A 57 -6.55 8.10 -8.92
C TYR A 57 -5.27 7.62 -9.64
N VAL A 58 -4.52 8.52 -10.27
CA VAL A 58 -3.36 8.17 -11.12
C VAL A 58 -2.17 7.62 -10.33
N ASN A 59 -2.11 7.87 -9.02
CA ASN A 59 -1.08 7.38 -8.10
C ASN A 59 -1.64 6.35 -7.08
N THR A 60 -2.89 5.91 -7.25
CA THR A 60 -3.60 5.06 -6.29
C THR A 60 -3.93 3.70 -6.87
N GLY A 61 -3.26 2.65 -6.37
CA GLY A 61 -3.65 1.27 -6.62
C GLY A 61 -4.87 0.89 -5.77
N HIS A 62 -6.07 0.86 -6.35
CA HIS A 62 -7.31 0.57 -5.60
C HIS A 62 -7.49 -0.93 -5.27
N THR A 63 -6.91 -1.83 -6.06
CA THR A 63 -7.06 -3.28 -5.88
C THR A 63 -5.78 -4.03 -6.23
N GLU A 64 -5.49 -5.10 -5.49
CA GLU A 64 -4.56 -6.12 -5.95
C GLU A 64 -5.28 -6.95 -7.04
N SER A 65 -4.62 -7.20 -8.17
CA SER A 65 -5.17 -8.00 -9.28
C SER A 65 -4.07 -8.83 -9.93
N ALA A 66 -4.45 -9.98 -10.49
CA ALA A 66 -3.57 -10.86 -11.26
C ALA A 66 -4.20 -11.24 -12.63
N ILE A 67 -5.24 -10.52 -13.05
CA ILE A 67 -6.00 -10.82 -14.29
C ILE A 67 -5.35 -10.16 -15.51
N THR A 68 -5.01 -8.88 -15.38
CA THR A 68 -4.39 -8.05 -16.43
C THR A 68 -3.27 -7.24 -15.77
N TYR A 69 -2.20 -7.00 -16.54
CA TYR A 69 -1.02 -6.21 -16.16
C TYR A 69 -0.97 -5.00 -17.10
#